data_AF-A0A0U2W5B6-F1
#
_entry.id   AF-A0A0U2W5B6-F1
#
_cell.length_a   1.000
_cell.length_b   1.000
_cell.length_c   1.000
_cell.angle_alpha   90.00
_cell.angle_beta   90.00
_cell.angle_gamma   90.00
#
_symmetry.space_group_name_H-M   'P 1'
#
loop_
_entity.id
_entity.type
_entity.pdbx_description
1 polymer ?
#
loop_
_entity_poly.entity_id
_entity_poly.type
_entity_poly.pdbx_seq_one_letter_code
_entity_poly.pdbx_strand_id
1 'polypeptide(L)' 'MTAASPRVKVTIRCKRCGEKFILRGRKEKGKIDTGFKQCICNNEMDFDIETHDF' A
#
# COMPACT_ATOMS: atom_id res chain seq x y z
N MET A 1 21.74 16.35 -6.24
CA MET A 1 20.79 16.21 -5.11
C MET A 1 19.47 15.68 -5.68
N THR A 2 19.25 14.36 -5.65
CA THR A 2 17.98 13.78 -6.13
C THR A 2 16.91 14.00 -5.07
N ALA A 3 15.91 14.82 -5.39
CA ALA A 3 14.73 14.99 -4.55
C ALA A 3 14.15 13.60 -4.24
N ALA A 4 14.06 13.25 -2.95
CA ALA A 4 13.45 11.99 -2.55
C ALA A 4 11.98 12.01 -2.99
N SER A 5 11.56 11.01 -3.77
CA SER A 5 10.16 10.85 -4.18
C SER A 5 9.25 10.92 -2.94
N PRO A 6 8.13 11.67 -2.99
CA PRO A 6 7.23 11.80 -1.85
C PRO A 6 6.75 10.42 -1.41
N ARG A 7 6.87 10.16 -0.11
CA ARG A 7 6.37 8.93 0.52
C ARG A 7 4.92 9.13 0.92
N VAL A 8 4.14 8.07 0.85
CA VAL A 8 2.71 8.08 1.21
C VAL A 8 2.45 6.94 2.19
N LYS A 9 1.62 7.17 3.20
CA LYS A 9 1.15 6.10 4.08
C LYS A 9 0.01 5.36 3.37
N VAL A 10 0.14 4.05 3.25
CA VAL A 10 -0.87 3.20 2.61
C VAL A 10 -1.38 2.21 3.65
N THR A 11 -2.69 2.21 3.86
CA THR A 11 -3.38 1.23 4.69
C THR A 11 -4.10 0.26 3.77
N ILE A 12 -3.85 -1.04 3.93
CA ILE A 12 -4.46 -2.12 3.13
C ILE A 12 -5.20 -3.04 4.09
N ARG A 13 -6.49 -3.29 3.87
CA ARG A 13 -7.29 -4.26 4.62
C ARG A 13 -7.76 -5.37 3.70
N CYS A 14 -7.51 -6.63 4.08
CA CYS A 14 -7.99 -7.80 3.35
C CYS A 14 -9.49 -8.02 3.61
N LYS A 15 -10.32 -8.04 2.56
CA LYS A 15 -11.77 -8.30 2.70
C LYS A 15 -12.08 -9.76 3.02
N ARG A 16 -11.14 -10.69 2.81
CA ARG A 16 -11.33 -12.12 3.09
C ARG A 16 -11.05 -12.52 4.53
N CYS A 17 -9.92 -12.07 5.10
CA CYS A 17 -9.53 -12.45 6.49
C CYS A 17 -9.54 -11.28 7.47
N GLY A 18 -9.68 -10.03 7.00
CA GLY A 18 -9.68 -8.84 7.86
C GLY A 18 -8.31 -8.27 8.21
N GLU A 19 -7.21 -8.95 7.84
CA GLU A 19 -5.84 -8.52 8.13
C GLU A 19 -5.54 -7.11 7.61
N LYS A 20 -4.79 -6.32 8.39
CA LYS A 20 -4.52 -4.91 8.12
C LYS A 20 -3.02 -4.65 8.03
N PHE A 21 -2.58 -4.18 6.86
CA PHE A 21 -1.19 -3.80 6.59
C PHE A 21 -1.06 -2.27 6.53
N ILE A 22 -0.06 -1.72 7.19
CA ILE A 22 0.28 -0.29 7.10
C ILE A 22 1.68 -0.19 6.51
N LEU A 23 1.77 0.32 5.28
CA LEU A 23 2.99 0.36 4.50
C LEU A 23 3.37 1.80 4.14
N ARG A 24 4.63 1.99 3.77
CA ARG A 24 5.14 3.24 3.18
C ARG A 24 5.28 3.04 1.68
N GLY A 25 4.44 3.71 0.90
CA GLY A 25 4.49 3.69 -0.56
C GLY A 25 5.41 4.77 -1.12
N ARG A 26 6.04 4.49 -2.26
CA ARG A 26 6.71 5.50 -3.10
C ARG A 26 5.73 5.99 -4.15
N LYS A 27 5.54 7.32 -4.24
CA LYS A 27 4.72 7.92 -5.28
C LYS A 27 5.60 8.31 -6.46
N GLU A 28 5.45 7.62 -7.59
CA GLU A 28 6.19 7.87 -8.82
C GLU A 28 5.21 7.97 -10.01
N LYS A 29 5.27 9.09 -10.74
CA LYS A 29 4.44 9.33 -11.95
C LYS A 29 2.94 9.02 -11.75
N GLY A 30 2.39 9.38 -10.59
CA GLY A 30 0.97 9.17 -10.27
C GLY A 30 0.61 7.76 -9.80
N LYS A 31 1.56 6.83 -9.71
CA LYS A 31 1.38 5.49 -9.13
C LYS A 31 2.00 5.41 -7.74
N ILE A 32 1.43 4.58 -6.88
CA ILE A 32 1.97 4.28 -5.54
C ILE A 32 2.43 2.83 -5.53
N ASP A 33 3.72 2.62 -5.27
CA ASP A 33 4.29 1.28 -5.08
C ASP A 33 4.62 1.06 -3.60
N THR A 34 4.04 0.01 -3.01
CA THR A 34 4.27 -0.42 -1.63
C THR A 34 5.02 -1.74 -1.52
N GLY A 35 5.26 -2.44 -2.64
CA GLY A 35 5.78 -3.81 -2.65
C GLY A 35 4.80 -4.89 -2.13
N PHE A 36 3.55 -4.53 -1.79
CA PHE A 36 2.54 -5.50 -1.38
C PHE A 36 2.10 -6.38 -2.55
N LYS A 37 2.16 -7.70 -2.37
CA LYS A 37 1.81 -8.68 -3.41
C LYS A 37 0.59 -9.53 -3.07
N GLN A 38 0.50 -10.01 -1.83
CA GLN A 38 -0.56 -10.90 -1.38
C GLN A 38 -0.76 -10.81 0.12
N CYS A 39 -1.97 -11.14 0.58
CA CYS A 39 -2.28 -11.33 1.99
C CYS A 39 -1.70 -12.65 2.49
N ILE A 40 -1.44 -12.75 3.79
CA ILE A 40 -1.00 -13.99 4.45
C ILE A 40 -2.03 -15.13 4.39
N CYS A 41 -3.29 -14.84 4.07
CA CYS A 41 -4.34 -15.84 3.84
C CYS A 41 -4.38 -16.33 2.38
N ASN A 42 -3.35 -16.03 1.58
CA ASN A 42 -3.25 -16.30 0.13
C ASN A 42 -4.30 -15.56 -0.72
N ASN A 43 -4.91 -14.51 -0.18
CA ASN A 43 -5.74 -13.62 -0.97
C ASN A 43 -4.84 -12.66 -1.78
N GLU A 44 -5.00 -12.65 -3.10
CA GLU A 44 -4.25 -11.79 -4.03
C GLU A 44 -5.09 -10.60 -4.54
N MET A 45 -6.37 -10.54 -4.19
CA MET A 45 -7.33 -9.53 -4.66
C MET A 45 -8.22 -9.07 -3.50
N ASP A 46 -9.32 -8.37 -3.74
CA ASP A 46 -10.31 -8.02 -2.69
C ASP A 46 -9.72 -7.28 -1.47
N PHE A 47 -9.10 -6.13 -1.71
CA PHE A 47 -8.54 -5.26 -0.67
C PHE A 47 -9.28 -3.93 -0.58
N ASP A 48 -9.45 -3.41 0.63
CA ASP A 48 -9.69 -1.96 0.84
C ASP A 48 -8.34 -1.27 0.99
N ILE A 49 -8.12 -0.20 0.22
CA ILE A 49 -6.85 0.54 0.21
C ILE A 49 -7.15 2.01 0.48
N GLU A 50 -6.52 2.56 1.50
CA GLU A 50 -6.59 3.98 1.88
C GLU A 50 -5.19 4.60 1.83
N THR A 51 -5.09 5.82 1.31
CA THR A 51 -3.83 6.56 1.20
C THR A 51 -3.90 7.87 1.95
N HIS A 52 -2.89 8.16 2.76
CA HIS A 52 -2.72 9.44 3.44
C HIS A 52 -1.33 10.00 3.12
N ASP A 53 -1.29 11.22 2.60
CA ASP A 53 -0.04 11.96 2.44
C ASP A 53 0.55 12.26 3.85
N PHE A 54 1.88 12.23 3.96
CA PHE A 54 2.61 12.56 5.18
C PHE A 54 2.78 14.08 5.34
#